data_AF-A0A6I9S160-F1
#
_entry.id   AF-A0A6I9S160-F1
#
_cell.length_a   1.000
_cell.length_b   1.000
_cell.length_c   1.000
_cell.angle_alpha   90.00
_cell.angle_beta   90.00
_cell.angle_gamma   90.00
#
_symmetry.space_group_name_H-M   'P 1'
#
loop_
_entity.id
_entity.type
_entity.pdbx_description
1 polymer ?
#
loop_
_entity_poly.entity_id
_entity_poly.type
_entity_poly.pdbx_seq_one_letter_code
_entity_poly.pdbx_strand_id
1 'polypeptide(L)'
;MSEPSNSAPLGLLDHPHHHPHHHPPPPPSSPSSSSPGLARDYRKGNWTLHETLILITAKRLDDERRAGGGSSSSGGAAPRSAEQRWKWVENYCWKNGCLRSQNQCNDKWDNLLRDYKKVRDYEARATASTAAAAGGGPSYWAMERHERKERNLPTNLAAEVFEALTDVLSRRAARRGGAGAAATPASRGLPPPPPPPPTLTPPPQPQTLAATPPPPPPPPPSAQPSVSAEMTETTDSSENEGVEPEAKRRRLRRLGSSVVRSATMLARTLLACEEKREQRHREMVELEERRLRMEEERTEMRRQGFAGLISAVNNLSGAIHALVSDHRNGDAR
;
A
#
# COMPACT_ATOMS: atom_id res chain seq x y z
N MET A 1 38.28 66.58 22.45
CA MET A 1 39.13 67.28 23.42
C MET A 1 38.62 66.94 24.82
N SER A 2 39.48 66.28 25.59
CA SER A 2 39.61 66.34 27.07
C SER A 2 38.50 65.78 27.99
N GLU A 3 38.91 64.72 28.70
CA GLU A 3 38.53 64.12 30.01
C GLU A 3 38.20 65.13 31.16
N PRO A 4 37.76 64.76 32.41
CA PRO A 4 38.15 63.55 33.18
C PRO A 4 37.25 62.96 34.31
N SER A 5 37.72 61.81 34.86
CA SER A 5 37.74 61.35 36.29
C SER A 5 36.39 61.12 37.03
N ASN A 6 36.18 60.17 37.94
CA ASN A 6 37.08 59.59 38.96
C ASN A 6 36.41 58.38 39.67
N SER A 7 37.26 57.47 40.16
CA SER A 7 37.16 56.69 41.41
C SER A 7 36.05 55.65 41.68
N ALA A 8 36.51 54.41 41.93
CA ALA A 8 35.82 53.32 42.65
C ALA A 8 35.71 53.63 44.18
N PRO A 9 34.93 52.85 44.98
CA PRO A 9 35.56 51.66 45.57
C PRO A 9 34.64 50.44 45.83
N LEU A 10 35.28 49.27 45.71
CA LEU A 10 35.20 48.04 46.53
C LEU A 10 33.97 47.83 47.44
N GLY A 11 33.13 46.86 47.04
CA GLY A 11 32.19 46.14 47.89
C GLY A 11 32.51 44.64 47.87
N LEU A 12 33.30 44.22 48.85
CA LEU A 12 33.66 42.85 49.20
C LEU A 12 32.41 42.15 49.76
N LEU A 13 31.89 41.10 49.12
CA LEU A 13 31.00 40.13 49.79
C LEU A 13 31.33 38.69 49.35
N ASP A 14 31.96 38.03 50.30
CA ASP A 14 32.23 36.61 50.48
C ASP A 14 31.13 35.68 49.95
N HIS A 15 31.47 34.77 49.04
CA HIS A 15 30.59 33.68 48.58
C HIS A 15 31.23 32.34 48.95
N PRO A 16 30.49 31.43 49.62
CA PRO A 16 31.06 30.19 50.13
C PRO A 16 31.37 29.21 49.01
N HIS A 17 32.54 28.56 49.13
CA HIS A 17 33.01 27.47 48.30
C HIS A 17 31.99 26.31 48.23
N HIS A 18 31.46 26.05 47.03
CA HIS A 18 30.91 24.74 46.67
C HIS A 18 31.85 24.05 45.67
N HIS A 19 32.46 22.97 46.14
CA HIS A 19 33.17 21.98 45.33
C HIS A 19 32.17 21.32 44.36
N PRO A 20 32.44 21.28 43.04
CA PRO A 20 31.64 20.47 42.14
C PRO A 20 32.11 19.02 42.25
N HIS A 21 31.28 18.15 42.83
CA HIS A 21 31.44 16.71 42.65
C HIS A 21 31.16 16.37 41.18
N HIS A 22 32.22 16.08 40.42
CA HIS A 22 32.13 15.51 39.08
C HIS A 22 31.52 14.10 39.16
N HIS A 23 30.25 13.98 38.75
CA HIS A 23 29.64 12.71 38.37
C HIS A 23 29.98 12.42 36.90
N PRO A 24 30.50 11.24 36.53
CA PRO A 24 30.65 10.88 35.13
C PRO A 24 29.27 10.67 34.49
N PRO A 25 29.08 11.04 33.21
CA PRO A 25 27.82 10.77 32.50
C PRO A 25 27.62 9.25 32.32
N PRO A 26 26.37 8.76 32.34
CA PRO A 26 26.10 7.35 32.05
C PRO A 26 26.54 7.01 30.61
N PRO A 27 26.96 5.76 30.35
CA PRO A 27 27.36 5.34 29.01
C PRO A 27 26.19 5.43 28.02
N PRO A 28 26.44 5.69 26.73
CA PRO A 28 25.38 5.69 25.72
C PRO A 28 24.77 4.29 25.64
N SER A 29 23.49 4.19 26.02
CA SER A 29 22.68 3.01 25.79
C SER A 29 22.76 2.63 24.32
N SER A 30 23.37 1.47 24.03
CA SER A 30 23.27 0.86 22.71
C SER A 30 21.78 0.72 22.36
N PRO A 31 21.36 1.04 21.12
CA PRO A 31 19.98 0.82 20.73
C PRO A 31 19.73 -0.68 20.74
N SER A 32 19.05 -1.16 21.76
CA SER A 32 18.40 -2.46 21.75
C SER A 32 17.54 -2.52 20.49
N SER A 33 17.92 -3.36 19.53
CA SER A 33 17.10 -3.74 18.38
C SER A 33 15.91 -4.60 18.83
N SER A 34 15.09 -4.06 19.71
CA SER A 34 13.67 -4.39 19.77
C SER A 34 13.01 -3.49 18.73
N SER A 35 12.88 -3.93 17.48
CA SER A 35 12.01 -3.23 16.54
C SER A 35 10.62 -3.16 17.17
N PRO A 36 10.13 -1.97 17.58
CA PRO A 36 8.69 -1.80 17.56
C PRO A 36 8.31 -1.96 16.08
N GLY A 37 7.12 -2.46 15.77
CA GLY A 37 6.60 -2.16 14.44
C GLY A 37 6.55 -0.64 14.34
N LEU A 38 7.57 0.00 13.76
CA LEU A 38 7.66 1.45 13.65
C LEU A 38 6.35 1.88 12.99
N ALA A 39 5.49 2.54 13.76
CA ALA A 39 4.24 3.03 13.25
C ALA A 39 4.59 3.89 12.04
N ARG A 40 4.00 3.57 10.89
CA ARG A 40 4.23 4.33 9.67
C ARG A 40 3.81 5.78 9.91
N ASP A 41 4.77 6.69 9.91
CA ASP A 41 4.51 8.12 9.97
C ASP A 41 3.94 8.60 8.63
N TYR A 42 2.62 8.72 8.58
CA TYR A 42 1.93 9.19 7.38
C TYR A 42 1.90 10.72 7.32
N ARG A 43 2.27 11.24 6.15
CA ARG A 43 2.20 12.66 5.83
C ARG A 43 0.75 13.14 5.85
N LYS A 44 0.53 14.26 6.52
CA LYS A 44 -0.73 15.02 6.52
C LYS A 44 -0.64 16.21 5.56
N GLY A 45 -1.79 16.70 5.10
CA GLY A 45 -1.88 17.90 4.27
C GLY A 45 -1.91 17.65 2.76
N ASN A 46 -1.58 18.70 2.01
CA ASN A 46 -1.82 18.80 0.57
C ASN A 46 -1.09 17.70 -0.21
N TRP A 47 -1.79 17.15 -1.20
CA TRP A 47 -1.24 16.19 -2.15
C TRP A 47 -0.41 16.92 -3.19
N THR A 48 0.85 16.51 -3.33
CA THR A 48 1.70 16.97 -4.41
C THR A 48 1.33 16.29 -5.73
N LEU A 49 1.74 16.88 -6.84
CA LEU A 49 1.61 16.27 -8.17
C LEU A 49 2.30 14.90 -8.20
N HIS A 50 3.52 14.82 -7.67
CA HIS A 50 4.31 13.59 -7.61
C HIS A 50 3.61 12.47 -6.82
N GLU A 51 3.13 12.74 -5.60
CA GLU A 51 2.39 11.76 -4.79
C GLU A 51 1.12 11.27 -5.52
N THR A 52 0.44 12.18 -6.23
CA THR A 52 -0.77 11.87 -7.00
C THR A 52 -0.45 10.93 -8.16
N LEU A 53 0.64 11.19 -8.91
CA LEU A 53 1.09 10.33 -9.99
C LEU A 53 1.56 8.95 -9.50
N ILE A 54 2.20 8.87 -8.33
CA ILE A 54 2.54 7.59 -7.68
C ILE A 54 1.27 6.79 -7.39
N LEU A 55 0.24 7.41 -6.82
CA LEU A 55 -1.03 6.74 -6.54
C LEU A 55 -1.70 6.22 -7.82
N ILE A 56 -1.70 7.00 -8.89
CA ILE A 56 -2.26 6.58 -10.18
C ILE A 56 -1.48 5.40 -10.76
N THR A 57 -0.15 5.45 -10.71
CA THR A 57 0.72 4.33 -11.12
C THR A 57 0.43 3.08 -10.29
N ALA A 58 0.29 3.21 -8.96
CA ALA A 58 -0.08 2.11 -8.08
C ALA A 58 -1.43 1.51 -8.49
N LYS A 59 -2.42 2.35 -8.81
CA LYS A 59 -3.75 1.89 -9.22
C LYS A 59 -3.75 1.21 -10.58
N ARG A 60 -2.93 1.67 -11.52
CA ARG A 60 -2.68 1.00 -12.81
C ARG A 60 -2.17 -0.42 -12.59
N LEU A 61 -1.14 -0.58 -11.76
CA LEU A 61 -0.53 -1.87 -11.45
C LEU A 61 -1.50 -2.79 -10.68
N ASP A 62 -2.29 -2.25 -9.76
CA ASP A 62 -3.37 -3.00 -9.08
C ASP A 62 -4.38 -3.54 -10.11
N ASP A 63 -4.79 -2.72 -11.08
CA ASP A 63 -5.71 -3.13 -12.14
C ASP A 63 -5.10 -4.19 -13.08
N GLU A 64 -3.82 -4.09 -13.41
CA GLU A 64 -3.08 -5.11 -14.18
C GLU A 64 -2.99 -6.44 -13.43
N ARG A 65 -2.67 -6.41 -12.14
CA ARG A 65 -2.65 -7.60 -11.29
C ARG A 65 -4.01 -8.27 -11.16
N ARG A 66 -5.09 -7.49 -11.24
CA ARG A 66 -6.47 -8.00 -11.26
C ARG A 66 -6.86 -8.60 -12.60
N ALA A 67 -6.41 -8.00 -13.71
CA ALA A 67 -6.74 -8.45 -15.05
C ALA A 67 -5.91 -9.68 -15.48
N GLY A 68 -4.67 -9.82 -14.99
CA GLY A 68 -3.76 -10.93 -15.31
C GLY A 68 -4.03 -12.24 -14.57
N GLY A 69 -5.06 -12.31 -13.73
CA GLY A 69 -5.39 -13.48 -12.89
C GLY A 69 -5.96 -14.70 -13.63
N GLY A 70 -5.79 -14.80 -14.96
CA GLY A 70 -6.36 -15.87 -15.77
C GLY A 70 -5.38 -16.64 -16.67
N SER A 71 -4.08 -16.31 -16.71
CA SER A 71 -3.16 -16.99 -17.65
C SER A 71 -1.71 -17.01 -17.19
N SER A 72 -1.46 -17.51 -15.98
CA SER A 72 -0.15 -18.07 -15.60
C SER A 72 -0.36 -19.03 -14.44
N SER A 73 0.06 -20.26 -14.66
CA SER A 73 -0.01 -21.44 -13.80
C SER A 73 0.54 -21.20 -12.38
N SER A 74 -0.35 -21.05 -11.39
CA SER A 74 -0.29 -21.68 -10.06
C SER A 74 -1.29 -21.01 -9.11
N GLY A 75 -2.29 -21.78 -8.68
CA GLY A 75 -3.18 -21.46 -7.56
C GLY A 75 -4.16 -20.33 -7.83
N GLY A 76 -5.45 -20.67 -7.90
CA GLY A 76 -6.54 -19.69 -7.92
C GLY A 76 -6.38 -18.70 -6.77
N ALA A 77 -5.85 -17.52 -7.07
CA ALA A 77 -5.80 -16.44 -6.11
C ALA A 77 -7.24 -15.97 -5.93
N ALA A 78 -7.86 -16.41 -4.84
CA ALA A 78 -9.13 -15.90 -4.37
C ALA A 78 -9.13 -14.36 -4.49
N PRO A 79 -10.27 -13.74 -4.83
CA PRO A 79 -10.34 -12.30 -4.96
C PRO A 79 -9.83 -11.66 -3.66
N ARG A 80 -8.67 -10.98 -3.73
CA ARG A 80 -8.10 -10.29 -2.57
C ARG A 80 -9.15 -9.34 -2.01
N SER A 81 -9.31 -9.35 -0.68
CA SER A 81 -10.26 -8.46 -0.02
C SER A 81 -9.94 -7.01 -0.37
N ALA A 82 -10.95 -6.13 -0.31
CA ALA A 82 -10.74 -4.71 -0.59
C ALA A 82 -9.63 -4.11 0.27
N GLU A 83 -9.58 -4.52 1.53
CA GLU A 83 -8.55 -4.18 2.51
C GLU A 83 -7.15 -4.59 2.03
N GLN A 84 -6.96 -5.84 1.61
CA GLN A 84 -5.67 -6.33 1.12
C GLN A 84 -5.19 -5.59 -0.13
N ARG A 85 -6.11 -5.18 -1.00
CA ARG A 85 -5.76 -4.42 -2.21
C ARG A 85 -5.28 -3.02 -1.86
N TRP A 86 -6.00 -2.33 -1.00
CA TRP A 86 -5.60 -1.00 -0.58
C TRP A 86 -4.33 -1.02 0.27
N LYS A 87 -4.10 -2.08 1.07
CA LYS A 87 -2.82 -2.28 1.77
C LYS A 87 -1.65 -2.42 0.82
N TRP A 88 -1.83 -3.10 -0.31
CA TRP A 88 -0.80 -3.18 -1.35
C TRP A 88 -0.54 -1.82 -1.99
N VAL A 89 -1.58 -1.04 -2.29
CA VAL A 89 -1.45 0.33 -2.81
C VAL A 89 -0.67 1.21 -1.83
N GLU A 90 -1.02 1.17 -0.55
CA GLU A 90 -0.29 1.87 0.51
C GLU A 90 1.20 1.49 0.52
N ASN A 91 1.51 0.18 0.48
CA ASN A 91 2.90 -0.29 0.44
C ASN A 91 3.66 0.19 -0.80
N TYR A 92 3.01 0.23 -1.96
CA TYR A 92 3.63 0.75 -3.17
C TYR A 92 3.89 2.25 -3.05
N CYS A 93 2.90 3.03 -2.62
CA CYS A 93 3.05 4.46 -2.37
C CYS A 93 4.21 4.73 -1.40
N TRP A 94 4.24 4.03 -0.27
CA TRP A 94 5.28 4.16 0.75
C TRP A 94 6.69 3.93 0.19
N LYS A 95 6.88 2.85 -0.58
CA LYS A 95 8.18 2.52 -1.20
C LYS A 95 8.66 3.57 -2.21
N ASN A 96 7.73 4.33 -2.79
CA ASN A 96 8.03 5.38 -3.76
C ASN A 96 8.03 6.78 -3.12
N GLY A 97 8.16 6.88 -1.79
CA GLY A 97 8.22 8.16 -1.08
C GLY A 97 6.88 8.87 -0.89
N CYS A 98 5.77 8.27 -1.32
CA CYS A 98 4.42 8.73 -1.03
C CYS A 98 3.96 8.16 0.31
N LEU A 99 4.31 8.85 1.41
CA LEU A 99 4.05 8.44 2.79
C LEU A 99 2.57 8.65 3.19
N ARG A 100 1.65 8.01 2.47
CA ARG A 100 0.20 8.15 2.68
C ARG A 100 -0.39 6.82 3.12
N SER A 101 -1.32 6.89 4.07
CA SER A 101 -2.01 5.70 4.57
C SER A 101 -2.95 5.13 3.54
N GLN A 102 -3.42 3.91 3.81
CA GLN A 102 -4.43 3.23 3.01
C GLN A 102 -5.66 4.10 2.76
N ASN A 103 -6.24 4.65 3.83
CA ASN A 103 -7.45 5.45 3.76
C ASN A 103 -7.20 6.76 3.01
N GLN A 104 -6.06 7.42 3.24
CA GLN A 104 -5.69 8.62 2.50
C GLN A 104 -5.59 8.35 0.98
N CYS A 105 -4.99 7.23 0.59
CA CYS A 105 -4.89 6.83 -0.82
C CYS A 105 -6.28 6.54 -1.42
N ASN A 106 -7.14 5.85 -0.67
CA ASN A 106 -8.51 5.55 -1.10
C ASN A 106 -9.34 6.84 -1.30
N ASP A 107 -9.40 7.70 -0.29
CA ASP A 107 -10.13 8.97 -0.35
C ASP A 107 -9.63 9.87 -1.48
N LYS A 108 -8.31 9.95 -1.66
CA LYS A 108 -7.70 10.71 -2.75
C LYS A 108 -8.08 10.14 -4.11
N TRP A 109 -8.06 8.82 -4.27
CA TRP A 109 -8.45 8.16 -5.51
C TRP A 109 -9.91 8.45 -5.87
N ASP A 110 -10.81 8.35 -4.90
CA ASP A 110 -12.22 8.64 -5.10
C ASP A 110 -12.48 10.11 -5.47
N ASN A 111 -11.76 11.04 -4.84
CA ASN A 111 -11.79 12.46 -5.20
C ASN A 111 -11.29 12.69 -6.63
N LEU A 112 -10.16 12.07 -7.01
CA LEU A 112 -9.62 12.17 -8.37
C LEU A 112 -10.60 11.67 -9.43
N LEU A 113 -11.28 10.55 -9.18
CA LEU A 113 -12.27 10.01 -10.12
C LEU A 113 -13.50 10.91 -10.25
N ARG A 114 -13.92 11.58 -9.17
CA ARG A 114 -14.98 12.59 -9.22
C ARG A 114 -14.56 13.80 -10.04
N ASP A 115 -13.38 14.34 -9.76
CA ASP A 115 -12.84 15.52 -10.45
C ASP A 115 -12.62 15.23 -11.94
N TYR A 116 -12.03 14.08 -12.26
CA TYR A 116 -11.84 13.61 -13.63
C TYR A 116 -13.16 13.56 -14.41
N LYS A 117 -14.21 12.95 -13.83
CA LYS A 117 -15.52 12.89 -14.48
C LYS A 117 -16.07 14.28 -14.77
N LYS A 118 -16.01 15.18 -13.78
CA LYS A 118 -16.47 16.56 -13.94
C LYS A 118 -15.75 17.29 -15.08
N VAL A 119 -14.42 17.21 -15.11
CA VAL A 119 -13.61 17.87 -16.15
C VAL A 119 -13.85 17.24 -17.52
N ARG A 120 -13.86 15.92 -17.62
CA ARG A 120 -14.10 15.21 -18.88
C ARG A 120 -15.47 15.54 -19.47
N ASP A 121 -16.52 15.55 -18.64
CA ASP A 121 -17.87 15.85 -19.10
C ASP A 121 -18.01 17.33 -19.50
N TYR A 122 -17.24 18.23 -18.87
CA TYR A 122 -17.14 19.62 -19.29
C TYR A 122 -16.45 19.75 -20.66
N GLU A 123 -15.28 19.13 -20.84
CA GLU A 123 -14.56 19.14 -22.12
C GLU A 123 -15.41 18.57 -23.26
N ALA A 124 -16.17 17.50 -23.00
CA ALA A 124 -17.08 16.91 -23.98
C ALA A 124 -18.21 17.88 -24.40
N ARG A 125 -18.73 18.68 -23.46
CA ARG A 125 -19.72 19.72 -23.77
C ARG A 125 -19.10 20.91 -24.49
N ALA A 126 -17.92 21.37 -24.05
CA ALA A 126 -17.21 22.47 -24.69
C ALA A 126 -16.87 22.14 -26.15
N THR A 127 -16.34 20.94 -26.41
CA THR A 127 -16.02 20.46 -27.76
C THR A 127 -17.27 20.31 -28.64
N ALA A 128 -18.37 19.76 -28.11
CA ALA A 128 -19.63 19.68 -28.83
C ALA A 128 -20.21 21.06 -29.19
N SER A 129 -20.14 22.03 -28.27
CA SER A 129 -20.59 23.40 -28.51
C SER A 129 -19.73 24.13 -29.53
N THR A 130 -18.41 23.91 -29.54
CA THR A 130 -17.53 24.46 -30.58
C THR A 130 -17.84 23.89 -31.97
N ALA A 131 -18.14 22.59 -32.06
CA ALA A 131 -18.46 21.93 -33.32
C ALA A 131 -19.82 22.38 -33.89
N ALA A 132 -20.76 22.77 -33.03
CA ALA A 132 -22.10 23.24 -33.41
C ALA A 132 -22.16 24.73 -33.82
N ALA A 133 -21.02 25.38 -34.10
CA ALA A 133 -20.90 26.80 -34.51
C ALA A 133 -21.46 27.84 -33.51
N ALA A 134 -21.97 27.43 -32.35
CA ALA A 134 -22.45 28.29 -31.28
C ALA A 134 -21.34 28.54 -30.27
N GLY A 135 -20.40 29.44 -30.62
CA GLY A 135 -19.39 30.04 -29.73
C GLY A 135 -19.05 29.24 -28.47
N GLY A 136 -18.39 28.10 -28.63
CA GLY A 136 -18.15 27.17 -27.53
C GLY A 136 -17.34 27.82 -26.40
N GLY A 137 -17.70 27.51 -25.16
CA GLY A 137 -16.98 27.98 -23.99
C GLY A 137 -15.51 27.53 -23.99
N PRO A 138 -14.62 28.24 -23.27
CA PRO A 138 -13.20 27.91 -23.22
C PRO A 138 -12.96 26.51 -22.64
N SER A 139 -11.93 25.82 -23.13
CA SER A 139 -11.49 24.54 -22.53
C SER A 139 -11.09 24.75 -21.06
N TYR A 140 -11.30 23.73 -20.24
CA TYR A 140 -10.87 23.62 -18.85
C TYR A 140 -9.41 24.02 -18.67
N TRP A 141 -8.54 23.63 -19.61
CA TRP A 141 -7.11 23.91 -19.55
C TRP A 141 -6.77 25.37 -19.83
N ALA A 142 -7.60 26.07 -20.60
CA ALA A 142 -7.44 27.49 -20.91
C ALA A 142 -8.02 28.39 -19.80
N MET A 143 -8.93 27.89 -18.97
CA MET A 143 -9.52 28.66 -17.87
C MET A 143 -8.61 28.79 -16.66
N GLU A 144 -8.63 29.96 -16.03
CA GLU A 144 -7.95 30.22 -14.77
C GLU A 144 -8.67 29.58 -13.55
N ARG A 145 -7.96 29.50 -12.42
CA ARG A 145 -8.46 28.84 -11.19
C ARG A 145 -9.79 29.43 -10.69
N HIS A 146 -9.94 30.74 -10.77
CA HIS A 146 -11.16 31.43 -10.32
C HIS A 146 -12.32 31.15 -11.28
N GLU A 147 -12.09 31.16 -12.60
CA GLU A 147 -13.08 30.82 -13.62
C GLU A 147 -13.58 29.38 -13.52
N ARG A 148 -12.68 28.45 -13.18
CA ARG A 148 -13.04 27.05 -12.90
C ARG A 148 -14.00 26.96 -11.72
N LYS A 149 -13.76 27.75 -10.67
CA LYS A 149 -14.60 27.80 -9.48
C LYS A 149 -16.01 28.32 -9.81
N GLU A 150 -16.12 29.41 -10.56
CA GLU A 150 -17.40 29.98 -11.00
C GLU A 150 -18.23 28.98 -11.83
N ARG A 151 -17.56 28.10 -12.59
CA ARG A 151 -18.20 27.03 -13.37
C ARG A 151 -18.37 25.71 -12.61
N ASN A 152 -18.14 25.69 -11.30
CA ASN A 152 -18.24 24.50 -10.43
C ASN A 152 -17.30 23.34 -10.84
N LEU A 153 -16.16 23.66 -11.46
CA LEU A 153 -15.15 22.70 -11.89
C LEU A 153 -14.04 22.54 -10.85
N PRO A 154 -13.34 21.39 -10.82
CA PRO A 154 -12.19 21.20 -9.96
C PRO A 154 -11.14 22.29 -10.20
N THR A 155 -10.62 22.91 -9.14
CA THR A 155 -9.69 24.04 -9.27
C THR A 155 -8.24 23.61 -9.42
N ASN A 156 -7.89 22.40 -9.02
CA ASN A 156 -6.51 21.92 -8.87
C ASN A 156 -6.22 20.62 -9.66
N LEU A 157 -7.04 20.23 -10.63
CA LEU A 157 -6.73 19.07 -11.46
C LEU A 157 -5.67 19.47 -12.50
N ALA A 158 -4.50 18.83 -12.41
CA ALA A 158 -3.41 19.03 -13.36
C ALA A 158 -3.63 18.20 -14.64
N ALA A 159 -3.11 18.67 -15.77
CA ALA A 159 -3.25 17.99 -17.06
C ALA A 159 -2.61 16.59 -17.03
N GLU A 160 -1.44 16.47 -16.42
CA GLU A 160 -0.70 15.21 -16.28
C GLU A 160 -1.48 14.19 -15.46
N VAL A 161 -2.20 14.65 -14.44
CA VAL A 161 -3.07 13.79 -13.61
C VAL A 161 -4.28 13.33 -14.41
N PHE A 162 -4.88 14.23 -15.19
CA PHE A 162 -6.02 13.89 -16.05
C PHE A 162 -5.63 12.87 -17.11
N GLU A 163 -4.53 13.09 -17.83
CA GLU A 163 -4.03 12.15 -18.84
C GLU A 163 -3.69 10.78 -18.23
N ALA A 164 -3.02 10.76 -17.08
CA ALA A 164 -2.72 9.51 -16.40
C ALA A 164 -4.00 8.75 -15.95
N LEU A 165 -5.04 9.47 -15.53
CA LEU A 165 -6.35 8.87 -15.20
C LEU A 165 -7.09 8.37 -16.45
N THR A 166 -7.08 9.15 -17.55
CA THR A 166 -7.62 8.74 -18.85
C THR A 166 -7.02 7.40 -19.27
N ASP A 167 -5.70 7.29 -19.20
CA ASP A 167 -4.95 6.11 -19.60
C ASP A 167 -5.30 4.87 -18.74
N VAL A 168 -5.42 5.01 -17.41
CA VAL A 168 -5.87 3.93 -16.51
C VAL A 168 -7.32 3.51 -16.82
N LEU A 169 -8.22 4.47 -17.03
CA LEU A 169 -9.64 4.20 -17.27
C LEU A 169 -9.90 3.64 -18.67
N SER A 170 -9.19 4.11 -19.69
CA SER A 170 -9.26 3.60 -21.06
C SER A 170 -8.80 2.15 -21.14
N ARG A 171 -7.68 1.80 -20.48
CA ARG A 171 -7.27 0.39 -20.38
C ARG A 171 -8.28 -0.46 -19.63
N ARG A 172 -8.88 0.06 -18.56
CA ARG A 172 -9.96 -0.65 -17.84
C ARG A 172 -11.18 -0.85 -18.72
N ALA A 173 -11.56 0.15 -19.53
CA ALA A 173 -12.68 0.07 -20.45
C ALA A 173 -12.42 -0.93 -21.59
N ALA A 174 -11.25 -0.87 -22.24
CA ALA A 174 -10.84 -1.79 -23.29
C ALA A 174 -10.90 -3.26 -22.82
N ARG A 175 -10.49 -3.52 -21.57
CA ARG A 175 -10.57 -4.87 -20.97
C ARG A 175 -11.99 -5.31 -20.67
N ARG A 176 -12.87 -4.40 -20.25
CA ARG A 176 -14.31 -4.70 -20.04
C ARG A 176 -15.05 -4.92 -21.36
N GLY A 177 -14.63 -4.27 -22.44
CA GLY A 177 -15.15 -4.48 -23.80
C GLY A 177 -14.54 -5.67 -24.54
N GLY A 178 -13.37 -6.17 -24.10
CA GLY A 178 -12.63 -7.26 -24.76
C GLY A 178 -13.04 -8.69 -24.37
N ALA A 179 -14.00 -8.87 -23.45
CA ALA A 179 -14.50 -10.19 -23.06
C ALA A 179 -15.56 -10.77 -24.04
N GLY A 180 -15.70 -10.20 -25.25
CA GLY A 180 -16.71 -10.60 -26.22
C GLY A 180 -16.38 -10.28 -27.69
N ALA A 181 -15.10 -10.23 -28.06
CA ALA A 181 -14.71 -10.00 -29.45
C ALA A 181 -13.59 -10.96 -29.88
N ALA A 182 -13.94 -12.25 -30.03
CA ALA A 182 -13.26 -13.08 -31.01
C ALA A 182 -13.68 -12.57 -32.39
N ALA A 183 -12.82 -11.77 -33.00
CA ALA A 183 -12.96 -11.38 -34.40
C ALA A 183 -12.70 -12.60 -35.29
N THR A 184 -13.75 -13.26 -35.75
CA THR A 184 -13.73 -14.08 -36.96
C THR A 184 -13.98 -13.17 -38.17
N PRO A 185 -13.25 -13.33 -39.29
CA PRO A 185 -13.48 -12.54 -40.49
C PRO A 185 -14.75 -13.04 -41.21
N ALA A 186 -15.51 -12.05 -41.70
CA ALA A 186 -16.70 -12.08 -42.56
C ALA A 186 -17.20 -13.43 -43.12
N SER A 187 -18.49 -13.72 -42.88
CA SER A 187 -19.36 -14.35 -43.87
C SER A 187 -20.81 -13.88 -43.68
N ARG A 188 -21.57 -14.00 -44.77
CA ARG A 188 -22.75 -13.21 -45.14
C ARG A 188 -23.99 -13.41 -44.25
N GLY A 189 -24.71 -12.31 -44.05
CA GLY A 189 -26.17 -12.15 -44.01
C GLY A 189 -27.03 -13.22 -43.34
N LEU A 190 -27.50 -12.92 -42.12
CA LEU A 190 -28.76 -13.44 -41.55
C LEU A 190 -29.49 -12.30 -40.82
N PRO A 191 -30.84 -12.22 -40.89
CA PRO A 191 -31.61 -11.13 -40.30
C PRO A 191 -31.67 -11.22 -38.76
N PRO A 192 -31.92 -10.09 -38.06
CA PRO A 192 -31.94 -10.03 -36.61
C PRO A 192 -33.10 -10.84 -36.00
N PRO A 193 -32.93 -11.45 -34.82
CA PRO A 193 -34.00 -12.13 -34.11
C PRO A 193 -35.04 -11.14 -33.56
N PRO A 194 -36.32 -11.57 -33.39
CA PRO A 194 -37.39 -10.71 -32.91
C PRO A 194 -37.20 -10.30 -31.43
N PRO A 195 -37.80 -9.16 -31.01
CA PRO A 195 -37.71 -8.68 -29.62
C PRO A 195 -38.40 -9.62 -28.63
N PRO A 196 -37.94 -9.70 -27.38
CA PRO A 196 -38.59 -10.51 -26.34
C PRO A 196 -39.97 -9.93 -25.97
N PRO A 197 -40.93 -10.78 -25.56
CA PRO A 197 -42.24 -10.33 -25.10
C PRO A 197 -42.15 -9.55 -23.78
N PRO A 198 -43.13 -8.67 -23.48
CA PRO A 198 -43.15 -7.91 -22.25
C PRO A 198 -43.30 -8.85 -21.05
N THR A 199 -42.33 -8.82 -20.14
CA THR A 199 -42.41 -9.52 -18.85
C THR A 199 -43.55 -8.90 -18.04
N LEU A 200 -44.54 -9.73 -17.72
CA LEU A 200 -45.57 -9.46 -16.74
C LEU A 200 -44.91 -9.03 -15.42
N THR A 201 -45.40 -7.91 -14.88
CA THR A 201 -45.11 -7.43 -13.53
C THR A 201 -45.34 -8.55 -12.51
N PRO A 202 -44.37 -8.86 -11.63
CA PRO A 202 -44.62 -9.76 -10.51
C PRO A 202 -45.62 -9.14 -9.52
N PRO A 203 -46.46 -9.94 -8.86
CA PRO A 203 -47.43 -9.47 -7.89
C PRO A 203 -46.74 -8.84 -6.66
N PRO A 204 -47.42 -7.92 -5.95
CA PRO A 204 -46.86 -7.28 -4.76
C PRO A 204 -46.63 -8.34 -3.68
N GLN A 205 -45.37 -8.47 -3.23
CA GLN A 205 -45.06 -9.24 -2.03
C GLN A 205 -45.74 -8.58 -0.81
N PRO A 206 -46.34 -9.35 0.11
CA PRO A 206 -46.87 -8.82 1.34
C PRO A 206 -45.76 -8.16 2.16
N GLN A 207 -46.04 -6.95 2.64
CA GLN A 207 -45.15 -6.16 3.49
C GLN A 207 -44.76 -6.99 4.72
N THR A 208 -43.51 -7.46 4.75
CA THR A 208 -42.93 -7.97 5.98
C THR A 208 -42.79 -6.79 6.93
N LEU A 209 -43.51 -6.86 8.06
CA LEU A 209 -43.36 -5.92 9.17
C LEU A 209 -41.88 -5.67 9.45
N ALA A 210 -41.55 -4.41 9.66
CA ALA A 210 -40.26 -3.95 10.14
C ALA A 210 -39.84 -4.79 11.35
N ALA A 211 -38.80 -5.62 11.18
CA ALA A 211 -38.10 -6.21 12.29
C ALA A 211 -37.39 -5.08 13.03
N THR A 212 -37.88 -4.77 14.23
CA THR A 212 -37.19 -3.93 15.20
C THR A 212 -35.78 -4.49 15.44
N PRO A 213 -34.75 -3.65 15.52
CA PRO A 213 -33.42 -4.11 15.90
C PRO A 213 -33.47 -4.68 17.33
N PRO A 214 -32.77 -5.79 17.63
CA PRO A 214 -32.66 -6.28 19.00
C PRO A 214 -31.95 -5.23 19.88
N PRO A 215 -32.32 -5.09 21.16
CA PRO A 215 -31.67 -4.16 22.06
C PRO A 215 -30.18 -4.51 22.26
N PRO A 216 -29.32 -3.51 22.51
CA PRO A 216 -27.91 -3.75 22.77
C PRO A 216 -27.72 -4.60 24.03
N PRO A 217 -26.67 -5.44 24.10
CA PRO A 217 -26.32 -6.17 25.31
C PRO A 217 -26.01 -5.19 26.46
N PRO A 218 -26.31 -5.57 27.71
CA PRO A 218 -26.02 -4.73 28.87
C PRO A 218 -24.51 -4.46 28.98
N PRO A 219 -24.10 -3.27 29.45
CA PRO A 219 -22.70 -2.93 29.64
C PRO A 219 -22.06 -3.88 30.68
N PRO A 220 -20.75 -4.20 30.54
CA PRO A 220 -20.02 -4.88 31.61
C PRO A 220 -20.09 -4.02 32.88
N PRO A 221 -20.18 -4.62 34.08
CA PRO A 221 -20.18 -3.87 35.32
C PRO A 221 -18.90 -3.02 35.38
N SER A 222 -19.10 -1.70 35.57
CA SER A 222 -18.03 -0.75 35.83
C SER A 222 -17.13 -1.27 36.94
N ALA A 223 -15.83 -1.35 36.61
CA ALA A 223 -14.79 -1.42 37.61
C ALA A 223 -14.94 -0.23 38.55
N GLN A 224 -15.39 -0.47 39.78
CA GLN A 224 -15.18 0.48 40.85
C GLN A 224 -13.70 0.41 41.28
N PRO A 225 -13.09 1.56 41.59
CA PRO A 225 -11.74 1.60 42.11
C PRO A 225 -11.76 1.05 43.54
N SER A 226 -11.24 -0.16 43.72
CA SER A 226 -10.88 -0.62 45.06
C SER A 226 -9.65 0.16 45.51
N VAL A 227 -9.94 1.17 46.31
CA VAL A 227 -9.20 1.64 47.49
C VAL A 227 -7.68 1.45 47.46
N SER A 228 -7.01 2.60 47.44
CA SER A 228 -5.65 2.81 47.92
C SER A 228 -5.36 1.92 49.13
N ALA A 229 -4.40 1.00 48.98
CA ALA A 229 -3.72 0.41 50.11
C ALA A 229 -2.80 1.49 50.68
N GLU A 230 -3.33 2.21 51.67
CA GLU A 230 -2.58 3.13 52.50
C GLU A 230 -1.50 2.34 53.26
N MET A 231 -0.29 2.88 53.22
CA MET A 231 0.89 2.36 53.90
C MET A 231 0.62 2.39 55.41
N THR A 232 0.42 1.24 56.04
CA THR A 232 0.48 1.16 57.49
C THR A 232 1.94 1.00 57.88
N GLU A 233 2.59 2.12 58.20
CA GLU A 233 3.76 2.11 59.07
C GLU A 233 3.36 1.47 60.40
N THR A 234 3.91 0.29 60.68
CA THR A 234 4.05 -0.19 62.06
C THR A 234 5.51 -0.57 62.24
N THR A 235 6.25 0.42 62.75
CA THR A 235 7.44 0.15 63.54
C THR A 235 6.98 -0.55 64.80
N ASP A 236 7.35 -1.82 64.97
CA ASP A 236 7.86 -2.25 66.27
C ASP A 236 8.86 -3.39 66.07
N SER A 237 10.03 -3.16 66.64
CA SER A 237 11.11 -4.12 66.75
C SER A 237 10.73 -5.13 67.81
N SER A 238 10.80 -6.43 67.50
CA SER A 238 11.11 -7.44 68.50
C SER A 238 11.61 -8.72 67.84
N GLU A 239 12.79 -9.10 68.29
CA GLU A 239 13.53 -10.31 67.96
C GLU A 239 12.70 -11.53 68.38
N ASN A 240 12.39 -12.43 67.45
CA ASN A 240 11.99 -13.80 67.82
C ASN A 240 12.40 -14.79 66.73
N GLU A 241 13.50 -15.48 67.02
CA GLU A 241 13.91 -16.73 66.38
C GLU A 241 12.76 -17.76 66.47
N GLY A 242 12.50 -18.46 65.36
CA GLY A 242 11.76 -19.72 65.39
C GLY A 242 10.44 -19.78 64.62
N VAL A 243 10.52 -20.46 63.47
CA VAL A 243 9.42 -21.10 62.71
C VAL A 243 8.55 -20.17 61.84
N GLU A 244 9.02 -19.95 60.61
CA GLU A 244 8.24 -19.40 59.49
C GLU A 244 6.96 -20.24 59.27
N PRO A 245 5.76 -19.63 59.20
CA PRO A 245 4.51 -20.38 59.12
C PRO A 245 4.41 -21.12 57.78
N GLU A 246 4.31 -22.45 57.85
CA GLU A 246 4.32 -23.36 56.69
C GLU A 246 3.31 -22.98 55.57
N ALA A 247 2.25 -22.26 55.93
CA ALA A 247 1.27 -21.67 55.02
C ALA A 247 1.87 -20.61 54.06
N LYS A 248 2.79 -19.74 54.52
CA LYS A 248 3.47 -18.75 53.66
C LYS A 248 4.43 -19.44 52.69
N ARG A 249 5.21 -20.42 53.18
CA ARG A 249 6.07 -21.26 52.34
C ARG A 249 5.30 -22.04 51.27
N ARG A 250 4.13 -22.59 51.61
CA ARG A 250 3.24 -23.28 50.64
C ARG A 250 2.64 -22.32 49.61
N ARG A 251 2.25 -21.10 50.02
CA ARG A 251 1.76 -20.07 49.08
C ARG A 251 2.85 -19.62 48.12
N LEU A 252 4.06 -19.35 48.60
CA LEU A 252 5.20 -18.97 47.77
C LEU A 252 5.56 -20.07 46.76
N ARG A 253 5.53 -21.34 47.19
CA ARG A 253 5.75 -22.50 46.30
C ARG A 253 4.67 -22.64 45.23
N ARG A 254 3.40 -22.39 45.56
CA ARG A 254 2.28 -22.41 44.58
C ARG A 254 2.40 -21.27 43.57
N LEU A 255 2.75 -20.07 44.03
CA LEU A 255 3.02 -18.92 43.17
C LEU A 255 4.22 -19.20 42.24
N GLY A 256 5.32 -19.73 42.78
CA GLY A 256 6.48 -20.14 41.98
C GLY A 256 6.13 -21.20 40.92
N SER A 257 5.33 -22.21 41.28
CA SER A 257 4.87 -23.22 40.33
C SER A 257 3.97 -22.63 39.23
N SER A 258 3.08 -21.70 39.57
CA SER A 258 2.25 -21.00 38.59
C SER A 258 3.08 -20.14 37.63
N VAL A 259 4.07 -19.40 38.16
CA VAL A 259 4.97 -18.58 37.36
C VAL A 259 5.81 -19.45 36.41
N VAL A 260 6.37 -20.56 36.89
CA VAL A 260 7.12 -21.51 36.04
C VAL A 260 6.23 -22.10 34.95
N ARG A 261 4.99 -22.45 35.26
CA ARG A 261 4.02 -22.94 34.27
C ARG A 261 3.72 -21.88 33.20
N SER A 262 3.47 -20.63 33.60
CA SER A 262 3.24 -19.51 32.68
C SER A 262 4.47 -19.23 31.82
N ALA A 263 5.66 -19.21 32.41
CA ALA A 263 6.92 -19.02 31.69
C ALA A 263 7.17 -20.14 30.65
N THR A 264 6.85 -21.39 31.00
CA THR A 264 6.98 -22.53 30.09
C THR A 264 6.01 -22.42 28.91
N MET A 265 4.77 -21.99 29.16
CA MET A 265 3.78 -21.76 28.09
C MET A 265 4.25 -20.65 27.14
N LEU A 266 4.74 -19.53 27.68
CA LEU A 266 5.27 -18.43 26.89
C LEU A 266 6.47 -18.87 26.05
N ALA A 267 7.43 -19.59 26.63
CA ALA A 267 8.60 -20.12 25.93
C ALA A 267 8.19 -21.02 24.75
N ARG A 268 7.24 -21.93 24.95
CA ARG A 268 6.70 -22.80 23.88
C ARG A 268 6.04 -21.99 22.76
N THR A 269 5.26 -20.98 23.12
CA THR A 269 4.62 -20.13 22.11
C THR A 269 5.63 -19.31 21.31
N LEU A 270 6.69 -18.81 21.96
CA LEU A 270 7.76 -18.06 21.29
C LEU A 270 8.52 -18.94 20.28
N LEU A 271 8.90 -20.15 20.70
CA LEU A 271 9.57 -21.10 19.80
C LEU A 271 8.68 -21.48 18.61
N ALA A 272 7.39 -21.74 18.83
CA ALA A 272 6.46 -22.04 17.74
C ALA A 272 6.27 -20.84 16.78
N CYS A 273 6.29 -19.61 17.31
CA CYS A 273 6.25 -18.40 16.49
C CYS A 273 7.52 -18.23 15.66
N GLU A 274 8.69 -18.51 16.23
CA GLU A 274 9.99 -18.46 15.56
C GLU A 274 10.09 -19.51 14.46
N GLU A 275 9.75 -20.77 14.75
CA GLU A 275 9.72 -21.85 13.77
C GLU A 275 8.79 -21.51 12.59
N LYS A 276 7.60 -20.97 12.88
CA LYS A 276 6.67 -20.55 11.82
C LYS A 276 7.24 -19.37 11.01
N ARG A 277 8.01 -18.47 11.63
CA ARG A 277 8.67 -17.36 10.91
C ARG A 277 9.76 -17.89 9.99
N GLU A 278 10.58 -18.81 10.51
CA GLU A 278 11.64 -19.47 9.74
C GLU A 278 11.06 -20.25 8.57
N GLN A 279 9.97 -20.98 8.79
CA GLN A 279 9.26 -21.70 7.73
C GLN A 279 8.80 -20.78 6.60
N ARG A 280 8.18 -19.64 6.93
CA ARG A 280 7.77 -18.64 5.92
C ARG A 280 8.97 -18.03 5.19
N HIS A 281 10.10 -17.89 5.87
CA HIS A 281 11.32 -17.37 5.24
C HIS A 281 11.88 -18.39 4.25
N ARG A 282 11.96 -19.67 4.64
CA ARG A 282 12.39 -20.77 3.75
C ARG A 282 11.49 -20.88 2.52
N GLU A 283 10.18 -20.85 2.70
CA GLU A 283 9.21 -20.89 1.58
C GLU A 283 9.37 -19.68 0.64
N MET A 284 9.67 -18.50 1.18
CA MET A 284 9.94 -17.31 0.37
C MET A 284 11.20 -17.47 -0.46
N VAL A 285 12.29 -17.94 0.14
CA VAL A 285 13.56 -18.18 -0.54
C VAL A 285 13.38 -19.22 -1.66
N GLU A 286 12.68 -20.33 -1.38
CA GLU A 286 12.41 -21.37 -2.38
C GLU A 286 11.61 -20.84 -3.58
N LEU A 287 10.62 -19.97 -3.34
CA LEU A 287 9.86 -19.33 -4.41
C LEU A 287 10.71 -18.37 -5.23
N GLU A 288 11.62 -17.63 -4.60
CA GLU A 288 12.56 -16.74 -5.30
C GLU A 288 13.55 -17.52 -6.14
N GLU A 289 14.12 -18.61 -5.61
CA GLU A 289 14.99 -19.52 -6.37
C GLU A 289 14.26 -20.12 -7.58
N ARG A 290 13.02 -20.58 -7.38
CA ARG A 290 12.23 -21.13 -8.48
C ARG A 290 11.93 -20.08 -9.55
N ARG A 291 11.63 -18.84 -9.15
CA ARG A 291 11.42 -17.73 -10.08
C ARG A 291 12.69 -17.43 -10.88
N LEU A 292 13.85 -17.41 -10.22
CA LEU A 292 15.13 -17.16 -10.88
C LEU A 292 15.43 -18.25 -11.92
N ARG A 293 15.23 -19.53 -11.59
CA ARG A 293 15.41 -20.64 -12.54
C ARG A 293 14.55 -20.48 -13.80
N MET A 294 13.26 -20.15 -13.63
CA MET A 294 12.36 -19.92 -14.77
C MET A 294 12.80 -18.71 -15.62
N GLU A 295 13.34 -17.67 -14.99
CA GLU A 295 13.86 -16.49 -15.69
C GLU A 295 15.13 -16.83 -16.47
N GLU A 296 16.06 -17.59 -15.89
CA GLU A 296 17.26 -18.11 -16.54
C GLU A 296 16.90 -18.98 -17.75
N GLU A 297 16.01 -19.96 -17.59
CA GLU A 297 15.53 -20.81 -18.69
C GLU A 297 14.94 -19.99 -19.84
N ARG A 298 14.15 -18.96 -19.53
CA ARG A 298 13.58 -18.05 -20.54
C ARG A 298 14.68 -17.26 -21.27
N THR A 299 15.70 -16.79 -20.55
CA THR A 299 16.83 -16.09 -21.19
C THR A 299 17.67 -17.02 -22.06
N GLU A 300 17.85 -18.27 -21.64
CA GLU A 300 18.58 -19.28 -22.39
C GLU A 300 17.81 -19.70 -23.66
N MET A 301 16.49 -19.88 -23.57
CA MET A 301 15.64 -20.11 -24.75
C MET A 301 15.75 -18.96 -25.75
N ARG A 302 15.73 -17.70 -25.27
CA ARG A 302 15.92 -16.52 -26.13
C ARG A 302 17.29 -16.53 -26.80
N ARG A 303 18.34 -16.91 -26.07
CA ARG A 303 19.71 -17.03 -26.60
C ARG A 303 19.78 -18.10 -27.69
N GLN A 304 19.17 -19.26 -27.48
CA GLN A 304 19.08 -20.33 -28.47
C GLN A 304 18.29 -19.90 -29.70
N GLY A 305 17.16 -19.20 -29.53
CA GLY A 305 16.39 -18.64 -30.64
C GLY A 305 17.19 -17.65 -31.49
N PHE A 306 17.98 -16.79 -30.85
CA PHE A 306 18.88 -15.86 -31.56
C PHE A 306 20.01 -16.59 -32.29
N ALA A 307 20.61 -17.63 -31.68
CA ALA A 307 21.61 -18.46 -32.34
C ALA A 307 21.03 -19.19 -33.56
N GLY A 308 19.79 -19.68 -33.47
CA GLY A 308 19.06 -20.26 -34.60
C GLY A 308 18.85 -19.27 -35.75
N LEU A 309 18.50 -18.02 -35.43
CA LEU A 309 18.35 -16.96 -36.42
C LEU A 309 19.68 -16.65 -37.14
N ILE A 310 20.77 -16.53 -36.39
CA ILE A 310 22.11 -16.31 -36.98
C ILE A 310 22.46 -17.47 -37.93
N SER A 311 22.21 -18.71 -37.52
CA SER A 311 22.46 -19.89 -38.37
C SER A 311 21.66 -19.83 -39.67
N ALA A 312 20.38 -19.47 -39.61
CA ALA A 312 19.54 -19.32 -40.79
C ALA A 312 20.03 -18.23 -41.75
N VAL A 313 20.46 -17.08 -41.20
CA VAL A 313 21.04 -15.98 -41.99
C VAL A 313 22.34 -16.41 -42.68
N ASN A 314 23.22 -17.12 -41.96
CA ASN A 314 24.47 -17.65 -42.53
C ASN A 314 24.20 -18.67 -43.64
N ASN A 315 23.22 -19.57 -43.45
CA ASN A 315 22.83 -20.54 -44.48
C ASN A 315 22.27 -19.85 -45.73
N LEU A 316 21.44 -18.81 -45.55
CA LEU A 316 20.91 -18.03 -46.67
C LEU A 316 22.04 -17.30 -47.42
N SER A 317 22.96 -16.66 -46.69
CA SER A 317 24.13 -16.01 -47.30
C SER A 317 24.97 -17.01 -48.08
N GLY A 318 25.23 -18.20 -47.52
CA GLY A 318 25.93 -19.28 -48.21
C GLY A 318 25.22 -19.76 -49.48
N ALA A 319 23.90 -19.93 -49.43
CA ALA A 319 23.10 -20.31 -50.59
C ALA A 319 23.12 -19.24 -51.70
N ILE A 320 23.06 -17.95 -51.33
CA ILE A 320 23.19 -16.83 -52.27
C ILE A 320 24.58 -16.84 -52.92
N HIS A 321 25.65 -16.98 -52.12
CA HIS A 321 27.00 -17.06 -52.66
C HIS A 321 27.20 -18.26 -53.60
N ALA A 322 26.62 -19.42 -53.28
CA ALA A 322 26.65 -20.60 -54.14
C ALA A 322 25.92 -20.34 -55.48
N LEU A 323 24.73 -19.74 -55.44
CA LEU A 323 23.93 -19.42 -56.62
C LEU A 323 24.61 -18.38 -57.53
N VAL A 324 25.21 -17.34 -56.94
CA VAL A 324 25.98 -16.34 -57.70
C VAL A 324 27.22 -16.96 -58.33
N SER A 325 27.89 -17.89 -57.64
CA SER A 325 29.07 -18.58 -58.17
C SER A 325 28.71 -19.52 -59.31
N ASP A 326 27.58 -20.24 -59.20
CA ASP A 326 27.07 -21.12 -60.25
C ASP A 326 26.67 -20.33 -61.51
N HIS A 327 26.01 -19.18 -61.34
CA HIS A 327 25.66 -18.29 -62.46
C HIS A 327 26.89 -17.74 -63.19
N ARG A 328 27.95 -17.36 -62.45
CA ARG A 328 29.22 -16.87 -63.04
C ARG A 328 29.99 -17.96 -63.78
N ASN A 329 29.87 -19.22 -63.38
CA ASN A 329 30.45 -20.35 -64.10
C ASN A 329 29.61 -20.80 -65.31
N GLY A 330 28.30 -20.56 -65.30
CA GLY A 330 27.38 -20.87 -66.39
C GLY A 330 27.54 -19.95 -67.61
N ASP A 331 27.84 -18.67 -67.40
CA ASP A 331 28.07 -17.68 -68.48
C ASP A 331 29.44 -17.79 -69.17
N ALA A 332 30.33 -18.69 -68.70
CA ALA A 332 31.67 -18.91 -69.24
C ALA A 332 31.75 -20.09 -70.24
N ARG A 333 30.63 -20.62 -70.71
CA ARG A 333 30.52 -21.70 -71.72
C ARG A 333 29.77 -21.23 -72.96
#